data_AF-A0A2D5WAE3-F1
#
_entry.id   AF-A0A2D5WAE3-F1
#
_cell.length_a   1.000
_cell.length_b   1.000
_cell.length_c   1.000
_cell.angle_alpha   90.00
_cell.angle_beta   90.00
_cell.angle_gamma   90.00
#
_symmetry.space_group_name_H-M   'P 1'
#
loop_
_entity.id
_entity.type
_entity.pdbx_description
1 polymer ?
#
loop_
_entity_poly.entity_id
_entity_poly.type
_entity_poly.pdbx_seq_one_letter_code
_entity_poly.pdbx_strand_id
1 'polypeptide(L)'
;MLRLSQIVSLLLVAFSTLAPRAAAGLVQVTLSGEIYETGGAPVEIMVSLSPLGADGRQSSWTMNMHLAQHTSARDLAELVARRFSSSGYGERAWVSGPPSAGGGTRAHLFLESPRSLSLRLGSGLRGTVTLCEDAPESIKLLPPRISKSALELQLGFSTYHPHSEKLARHRLDLDVDEGQTSSHVSQQLSAKALASGWLGTRPTLESYKFHKRSDGSLIQGCSISMWTDGDWGLLVELPIP
;
A
#
# COMPACT_ATOMS: atom_id res chain seq x y z
N MET A 1 55.92 1.75 15.52
CA MET A 1 54.98 1.70 16.65
C MET A 1 53.84 2.67 16.39
N LEU A 2 52.80 2.23 15.69
CA LEU A 2 51.58 3.02 15.50
C LEU A 2 50.80 3.02 16.82
N ARG A 3 50.52 4.21 17.35
CA ARG A 3 49.87 4.39 18.65
C ARG A 3 48.45 3.83 18.57
N LEU A 4 48.08 2.97 19.53
CA LEU A 4 46.75 2.36 19.67
C LEU A 4 45.59 3.38 19.55
N SER A 5 45.83 4.66 19.85
CA SER A 5 44.83 5.73 19.77
C SER A 5 44.38 6.08 18.34
N GLN A 6 45.18 5.81 17.31
CA GLN A 6 44.80 6.10 15.92
C GLN A 6 43.91 5.01 15.30
N ILE A 7 43.99 3.77 15.80
CA ILE A 7 43.18 2.65 15.31
C ILE A 7 41.72 2.76 15.81
N VAL A 8 41.53 3.25 17.04
CA VAL A 8 40.20 3.43 17.64
C VAL A 8 39.38 4.50 16.91
N SER A 9 40.04 5.57 16.43
CA SER A 9 39.35 6.66 15.73
C SER A 9 38.91 6.27 14.31
N LEU A 10 39.64 5.36 13.64
CA LEU A 10 39.26 4.86 12.31
C LEU A 10 38.10 3.86 12.38
N LEU A 11 38.04 3.06 13.44
CA LEU A 11 36.97 2.08 13.67
C LEU A 11 35.62 2.73 14.01
N LEU A 12 35.63 3.87 14.71
CA LEU A 12 34.38 4.61 15.02
C LEU A 12 33.78 5.33 13.80
N VAL A 13 34.61 5.79 12.85
CA VAL A 13 34.11 6.40 11.60
C VAL A 13 33.54 5.33 10.65
N ALA A 14 34.09 4.10 10.65
CA ALA A 14 33.58 2.99 9.85
C ALA A 14 32.24 2.41 10.36
N PHE A 15 31.91 2.58 11.64
CA PHE A 15 30.63 2.14 12.21
C PHE A 15 29.50 3.17 12.09
N SER A 16 29.81 4.42 11.70
CA SER A 16 28.83 5.51 11.63
C SER A 16 28.13 5.62 10.26
N THR A 17 28.58 4.87 9.24
CA THR A 17 27.99 4.87 7.89
C THR A 17 27.11 3.66 7.61
N LEU A 18 26.98 2.75 8.57
CA LEU A 18 25.99 1.66 8.58
C LEU A 18 24.82 2.06 9.47
N ALA A 19 24.22 3.23 9.21
CA ALA A 19 22.80 3.34 9.48
C ALA A 19 22.16 2.23 8.63
N PRO A 20 21.42 1.26 9.21
CA PRO A 20 20.58 0.42 8.39
C PRO A 20 19.72 1.40 7.60
N ARG A 21 19.95 1.48 6.28
CA ARG A 21 18.96 2.00 5.37
C ARG A 21 17.77 1.10 5.66
N ALA A 22 16.79 1.61 6.43
CA ALA A 22 15.55 0.91 6.66
C ALA A 22 15.16 0.37 5.30
N ALA A 23 14.96 -0.95 5.19
CA ALA A 23 14.69 -1.59 3.92
C ALA A 23 13.37 -0.99 3.42
N ALA A 24 13.48 0.10 2.66
CA ALA A 24 12.36 0.88 2.22
C ALA A 24 11.46 -0.04 1.41
N GLY A 25 10.20 -0.13 1.81
CA GLY A 25 9.24 -1.01 1.17
C GLY A 25 8.38 -1.81 2.13
N LEU A 26 8.24 -1.42 3.41
CA LEU A 26 7.20 -2.02 4.24
C LEU A 26 5.82 -1.49 3.83
N VAL A 27 4.93 -2.40 3.46
CA VAL A 27 3.52 -2.11 3.19
C VAL A 27 2.65 -2.77 4.23
N GLN A 28 1.72 -2.00 4.79
CA GLN A 28 0.67 -2.52 5.64
C GLN A 28 -0.66 -2.50 4.89
N VAL A 29 -1.28 -3.66 4.71
CA VAL A 29 -2.66 -3.82 4.24
C VAL A 29 -3.55 -4.06 5.44
N THR A 30 -4.40 -3.09 5.76
CA THR A 30 -5.44 -3.27 6.77
C THR A 30 -6.71 -3.75 6.09
N LEU A 31 -7.17 -4.94 6.46
CA LEU A 31 -8.42 -5.52 6.00
C LEU A 31 -9.47 -5.39 7.09
N SER A 32 -10.72 -5.12 6.73
CA SER A 32 -11.84 -5.13 7.66
C SER A 32 -13.14 -5.63 7.04
N GLY A 33 -14.09 -5.99 7.92
CA GLY A 33 -15.40 -6.52 7.56
C GLY A 33 -15.44 -8.04 7.41
N GLU A 34 -16.53 -8.50 6.82
CA GLU A 34 -16.78 -9.89 6.45
C GLU A 34 -17.57 -9.92 5.12
N ILE A 35 -17.56 -11.07 4.45
CA ILE A 35 -18.39 -11.27 3.26
C ILE A 35 -19.85 -11.47 3.68
N TYR A 36 -20.72 -10.51 3.37
CA TYR A 36 -22.16 -10.64 3.65
C TYR A 36 -22.97 -11.23 2.50
N GLU A 37 -22.42 -11.25 1.28
CA GLU A 37 -23.13 -11.68 0.07
C GLU A 37 -23.50 -13.17 0.13
N THR A 38 -24.75 -13.48 -0.18
CA THR A 38 -25.24 -14.87 -0.20
C THR A 38 -24.58 -15.62 -1.34
N GLY A 39 -23.98 -16.77 -1.05
CA GLY A 39 -23.20 -17.54 -2.03
C GLY A 39 -21.73 -17.11 -2.15
N GLY A 40 -21.31 -16.08 -1.42
CA GLY A 40 -19.91 -15.65 -1.37
C GLY A 40 -19.54 -14.58 -2.39
N ALA A 41 -18.27 -14.18 -2.41
CA ALA A 41 -17.78 -13.10 -3.26
C ALA A 41 -16.35 -13.35 -3.78
N PRO A 42 -16.02 -12.83 -4.99
CA PRO A 42 -14.68 -12.90 -5.52
C PRO A 42 -13.75 -11.88 -4.87
N VAL A 43 -12.51 -12.29 -4.61
CA VAL A 43 -11.42 -11.45 -4.12
C VAL A 43 -10.19 -11.67 -4.99
N GLU A 44 -9.52 -10.57 -5.36
CA GLU A 44 -8.27 -10.60 -6.11
C GLU A 44 -7.17 -9.86 -5.33
N ILE A 45 -6.05 -10.54 -5.09
CA ILE A 45 -4.85 -9.94 -4.51
C ILE A 45 -3.68 -10.31 -5.40
N MET A 46 -2.95 -9.31 -5.87
CA MET A 46 -1.72 -9.51 -6.63
C MET A 46 -0.60 -8.71 -5.96
N VAL A 47 0.52 -9.37 -5.72
CA VAL A 47 1.74 -8.77 -5.17
C VAL A 47 2.85 -9.04 -6.15
N SER A 48 3.47 -7.99 -6.68
CA SER A 48 4.72 -8.14 -7.41
C SER A 48 5.88 -7.75 -6.53
N LEU A 49 6.95 -8.54 -6.58
CA LEU A 49 8.14 -8.33 -5.76
C LEU A 49 9.29 -7.84 -6.62
N SER A 50 10.22 -7.12 -5.98
CA SER A 50 11.54 -6.93 -6.55
C SER A 50 12.21 -8.28 -6.79
N PRO A 51 12.92 -8.48 -7.93
CA PRO A 51 13.60 -9.73 -8.23
C PRO A 51 14.53 -10.16 -7.10
N LEU A 52 14.51 -11.44 -6.75
CA LEU A 52 15.44 -12.03 -5.78
C LEU A 52 16.70 -12.61 -6.44
N GLY A 53 16.73 -12.73 -7.77
CA GLY A 53 17.78 -13.42 -8.55
C GLY A 53 18.48 -12.54 -9.60
N ALA A 54 19.66 -12.99 -10.04
CA ALA A 54 20.49 -12.34 -11.06
C ALA A 54 19.85 -12.33 -12.47
N ASP A 55 18.72 -13.02 -12.65
CA ASP A 55 17.93 -13.03 -13.88
C ASP A 55 17.07 -11.77 -14.05
N GLY A 56 16.95 -10.93 -13.00
CA GLY A 56 16.32 -9.61 -13.07
C GLY A 56 14.81 -9.63 -13.36
N ARG A 57 14.18 -10.81 -13.34
CA ARG A 57 12.75 -10.96 -13.64
C ARG A 57 11.91 -10.68 -12.41
N GLN A 58 10.97 -9.76 -12.56
CA GLN A 58 9.96 -9.47 -11.54
C GLN A 58 9.13 -10.73 -11.29
N SER A 59 9.07 -11.17 -10.03
CA SER A 59 8.17 -12.25 -9.64
C SER A 59 6.83 -11.67 -9.21
N SER A 60 5.75 -12.25 -9.73
CA SER A 60 4.38 -11.88 -9.37
C SER A 60 3.71 -13.05 -8.69
N TRP A 61 3.13 -12.77 -7.53
CA TRP A 61 2.23 -13.67 -6.82
C TRP A 61 0.81 -13.16 -7.01
N THR A 62 -0.09 -14.03 -7.48
CA THR A 62 -1.50 -13.68 -7.65
C THR A 62 -2.37 -14.71 -6.96
N MET A 63 -3.40 -14.22 -6.29
CA MET A 63 -4.42 -15.03 -5.66
C MET A 63 -5.80 -14.50 -6.05
N ASN A 64 -6.51 -15.28 -6.86
CA ASN A 64 -7.89 -15.03 -7.26
C ASN A 64 -8.75 -16.14 -6.65
N MET A 65 -9.73 -15.77 -5.83
CA MET A 65 -10.54 -16.75 -5.09
C MET A 65 -12.00 -16.32 -5.03
N HIS A 66 -12.89 -17.30 -4.98
CA HIS A 66 -14.27 -17.13 -4.56
C HIS A 66 -14.37 -17.54 -3.09
N LEU A 67 -14.68 -16.60 -2.21
CA LEU A 67 -14.74 -16.81 -0.76
C LEU A 67 -16.18 -16.94 -0.29
N ALA A 68 -16.43 -17.85 0.65
CA ALA A 68 -17.77 -18.10 1.16
C ALA A 68 -18.31 -16.93 1.99
N GLN A 69 -19.64 -16.87 2.12
CA GLN A 69 -20.32 -15.98 3.07
C GLN A 69 -19.74 -16.16 4.49
N HIS A 70 -19.66 -15.06 5.25
CA HIS A 70 -19.06 -14.98 6.59
C HIS A 70 -17.54 -15.22 6.66
N THR A 71 -16.84 -15.25 5.52
CA THR A 71 -15.38 -15.18 5.55
C THR A 71 -14.96 -13.80 6.06
N SER A 72 -14.20 -13.76 7.16
CA SER A 72 -13.80 -12.51 7.79
C SER A 72 -12.53 -11.92 7.17
N ALA A 73 -12.30 -10.63 7.39
CA ALA A 73 -11.06 -9.97 7.00
C ALA A 73 -9.81 -10.64 7.62
N ARG A 74 -9.93 -11.19 8.83
CA ARG A 74 -8.85 -11.93 9.48
C ARG A 74 -8.55 -13.25 8.76
N ASP A 75 -9.58 -14.02 8.41
CA ASP A 75 -9.42 -15.28 7.68
C ASP A 75 -8.70 -15.04 6.34
N LEU A 76 -9.09 -13.98 5.63
CA LEU A 76 -8.43 -13.58 4.39
C LEU A 76 -6.96 -13.20 4.63
N ALA A 77 -6.66 -12.35 5.62
CA ALA A 77 -5.29 -11.94 5.92
C ALA A 77 -4.37 -13.14 6.23
N GLU A 78 -4.85 -14.08 7.05
CA GLU A 78 -4.09 -15.27 7.41
C GLU A 78 -3.90 -16.22 6.22
N LEU A 79 -4.93 -16.39 5.39
CA LEU A 79 -4.84 -17.19 4.18
C LEU A 79 -3.82 -16.60 3.19
N VAL A 80 -3.83 -15.27 3.01
CA VAL A 80 -2.84 -14.55 2.18
C VAL A 80 -1.44 -14.82 2.70
N ALA A 81 -1.18 -14.53 3.98
CA ALA A 81 0.16 -14.69 4.56
C ALA A 81 0.67 -16.13 4.42
N ARG A 82 -0.17 -17.13 4.74
CA ARG A 82 0.21 -18.55 4.63
C ARG A 82 0.51 -18.97 3.20
N ARG A 83 -0.35 -18.60 2.24
CA ARG A 83 -0.15 -18.96 0.83
C ARG A 83 1.02 -18.22 0.20
N PHE A 84 1.23 -16.97 0.58
CA PHE A 84 2.38 -16.19 0.15
C PHE A 84 3.68 -16.83 0.64
N SER A 85 3.81 -17.13 1.93
CA SER A 85 5.00 -17.79 2.48
C SER A 85 5.25 -19.18 1.87
N SER A 86 4.17 -19.91 1.54
CA SER A 86 4.25 -21.23 0.89
C SER A 86 4.62 -21.17 -0.60
N SER A 87 4.59 -19.99 -1.24
CA SER A 87 4.85 -19.83 -2.68
C SER A 87 6.33 -19.66 -3.05
N GLY A 88 7.23 -19.80 -2.07
CA GLY A 88 8.68 -19.73 -2.29
C GLY A 88 9.26 -18.32 -2.26
N TYR A 89 8.47 -17.29 -1.94
CA TYR A 89 8.95 -15.90 -1.77
C TYR A 89 9.52 -15.60 -0.37
N GLY A 90 9.61 -16.61 0.49
CA GLY A 90 10.10 -16.47 1.87
C GLY A 90 9.11 -15.80 2.82
N GLU A 91 9.54 -15.57 4.05
CA GLU A 91 8.75 -14.96 5.12
C GLU A 91 8.64 -13.44 4.97
N ARG A 92 8.13 -12.96 3.82
CA ARG A 92 7.94 -11.53 3.52
C ARG A 92 6.51 -11.05 3.71
N ALA A 93 5.64 -11.92 4.22
CA ALA A 93 4.25 -11.62 4.49
C ALA A 93 3.84 -12.19 5.86
N TRP A 94 3.27 -11.36 6.74
CA TRP A 94 2.79 -11.81 8.04
C TRP A 94 1.58 -11.00 8.51
N VAL A 95 0.76 -11.60 9.36
CA VAL A 95 -0.38 -10.93 9.98
C VAL A 95 0.01 -10.52 11.40
N SER A 96 -0.24 -9.27 11.79
CA SER A 96 0.03 -8.82 13.16
C SER A 96 -1.13 -9.10 14.11
N GLY A 97 -0.81 -9.17 15.41
CA GLY A 97 -1.78 -9.43 16.48
C GLY A 97 -2.08 -10.91 16.69
N PRO A 98 -2.35 -11.33 17.94
CA PRO A 98 -2.66 -12.73 18.23
C PRO A 98 -4.01 -13.12 17.59
N PRO A 99 -4.20 -14.40 17.21
CA PRO A 99 -5.44 -14.89 16.60
C PRO A 99 -6.70 -14.60 17.46
N SER A 100 -6.50 -14.42 18.77
CA SER A 100 -7.54 -14.23 19.78
C SER A 100 -7.81 -12.77 20.19
N ALA A 101 -7.04 -11.78 19.71
CA ALA A 101 -7.29 -10.37 20.06
C ALA A 101 -8.26 -9.71 19.07
N GLY A 102 -9.53 -9.68 19.46
CA GLY A 102 -10.56 -8.86 18.83
C GLY A 102 -11.31 -9.60 17.72
N GLY A 103 -12.64 -9.61 17.80
CA GLY A 103 -13.51 -10.30 16.85
C GLY A 103 -13.12 -10.01 15.40
N GLY A 104 -12.99 -11.07 14.60
CA GLY A 104 -12.28 -11.22 13.31
C GLY A 104 -12.57 -10.22 12.17
N THR A 105 -13.23 -9.12 12.46
CA THR A 105 -13.63 -8.03 11.56
C THR A 105 -12.49 -7.07 11.18
N ARG A 106 -11.27 -7.20 11.73
CA ARG A 106 -10.12 -6.39 11.30
C ARG A 106 -8.80 -7.15 11.42
N ALA A 107 -7.94 -7.01 10.43
CA ALA A 107 -6.62 -7.60 10.40
C ALA A 107 -5.60 -6.69 9.71
N HIS A 108 -4.34 -6.85 10.06
CA HIS A 108 -3.22 -6.12 9.45
C HIS A 108 -2.24 -7.13 8.86
N LEU A 109 -2.18 -7.17 7.53
CA LEU A 109 -1.20 -7.92 6.76
C LEU A 109 -0.03 -6.98 6.44
N PHE A 110 1.18 -7.38 6.81
CA PHE A 110 2.40 -6.69 6.44
C PHE A 110 3.08 -7.43 5.29
N LEU A 111 3.59 -6.66 4.34
CA LEU A 111 4.31 -7.15 3.16
C LEU A 111 5.64 -6.40 3.06
N GLU A 112 6.73 -7.14 2.92
CA GLU A 112 8.07 -6.56 2.86
C GLU A 112 8.58 -6.46 1.42
N SER A 113 8.98 -5.25 1.03
CA SER A 113 9.53 -4.88 -0.27
C SER A 113 8.67 -5.31 -1.49
N PRO A 114 7.34 -5.12 -1.49
CA PRO A 114 6.57 -5.26 -2.71
C PRO A 114 6.90 -4.11 -3.66
N ARG A 115 6.98 -4.43 -4.96
CA ARG A 115 7.09 -3.45 -6.04
C ARG A 115 5.72 -2.94 -6.48
N SER A 116 4.72 -3.81 -6.45
CA SER A 116 3.33 -3.42 -6.67
C SER A 116 2.37 -4.27 -5.87
N LEU A 117 1.23 -3.68 -5.52
CA LEU A 117 0.12 -4.33 -4.85
C LEU A 117 -1.17 -3.99 -5.59
N SER A 118 -1.90 -5.00 -6.02
CA SER A 118 -3.29 -4.88 -6.47
C SER A 118 -4.22 -5.55 -5.49
N LEU A 119 -5.30 -4.87 -5.15
CA LEU A 119 -6.32 -5.32 -4.22
C LEU A 119 -7.69 -5.04 -4.81
N ARG A 120 -8.50 -6.07 -5.03
CA ARG A 120 -9.92 -5.96 -5.35
C ARG A 120 -10.72 -6.71 -4.29
N LEU A 121 -11.49 -5.94 -3.55
CA LEU A 121 -12.37 -6.42 -2.47
C LEU A 121 -13.78 -5.94 -2.77
N GLY A 122 -14.77 -6.60 -2.19
CA GLY A 122 -16.16 -6.18 -2.26
C GLY A 122 -17.02 -6.95 -1.27
N SER A 123 -18.33 -6.73 -1.33
CA SER A 123 -19.33 -7.54 -0.62
C SER A 123 -19.13 -7.56 0.91
N GLY A 124 -18.70 -6.43 1.47
CA GLY A 124 -18.49 -6.22 2.90
C GLY A 124 -17.05 -6.23 3.36
N LEU A 125 -16.12 -6.76 2.55
CA LEU A 125 -14.68 -6.62 2.81
C LEU A 125 -14.16 -5.26 2.34
N ARG A 126 -13.34 -4.64 3.18
CA ARG A 126 -12.70 -3.34 2.90
C ARG A 126 -11.20 -3.43 3.13
N GLY A 127 -10.47 -2.58 2.42
CA GLY A 127 -9.02 -2.57 2.41
C GLY A 127 -8.44 -1.16 2.46
N THR A 128 -7.43 -1.00 3.30
CA THR A 128 -6.57 0.18 3.34
C THR A 128 -5.14 -0.26 3.07
N VAL A 129 -4.51 0.33 2.06
CA VAL A 129 -3.09 0.12 1.75
C VAL A 129 -2.29 1.29 2.32
N THR A 130 -1.34 1.00 3.20
CA THR A 130 -0.47 1.99 3.83
C THR A 130 0.98 1.72 3.43
N LEU A 131 1.62 2.73 2.83
CA LEU A 131 3.06 2.79 2.59
C LEU A 131 3.67 3.51 3.79
N CYS A 132 4.49 2.79 4.55
CA CYS A 132 4.96 3.25 5.86
C CYS A 132 6.11 4.26 5.77
N GLU A 133 6.81 4.32 4.63
CA GLU A 133 8.12 4.94 4.52
C GLU A 133 8.24 5.93 3.35
N ASP A 134 7.29 5.94 2.41
CA ASP A 134 7.33 6.81 1.22
C ASP A 134 5.94 7.03 0.59
N ALA A 135 5.87 7.90 -0.42
CA ALA A 135 4.76 8.02 -1.33
C ALA A 135 4.72 6.86 -2.35
N PRO A 136 3.53 6.52 -2.88
CA PRO A 136 3.44 5.57 -3.98
C PRO A 136 3.97 6.19 -5.28
N GLU A 137 4.65 5.37 -6.09
CA GLU A 137 5.08 5.74 -7.44
C GLU A 137 3.90 5.98 -8.37
N SER A 138 2.83 5.20 -8.19
CA SER A 138 1.55 5.54 -8.81
C SER A 138 0.38 4.87 -8.09
N ILE A 139 -0.77 5.54 -8.15
CA ILE A 139 -2.07 5.01 -7.71
C ILE A 139 -2.96 4.91 -8.94
N LYS A 140 -3.59 3.75 -9.13
CA LYS A 140 -4.58 3.51 -10.17
C LYS A 140 -5.81 2.82 -9.56
N LEU A 141 -6.97 3.44 -9.72
CA LEU A 141 -8.25 2.81 -9.39
C LEU A 141 -8.79 2.06 -10.59
N LEU A 142 -9.24 0.83 -10.37
CA LEU A 142 -9.80 -0.07 -11.35
C LEU A 142 -11.32 -0.11 -11.15
N PRO A 143 -12.12 0.21 -12.18
CA PRO A 143 -13.58 0.16 -12.10
C PRO A 143 -14.13 -1.16 -11.57
N PRO A 144 -15.34 -1.16 -10.97
CA PRO A 144 -16.00 -2.37 -10.52
C PRO A 144 -16.35 -3.24 -11.74
N ARG A 145 -16.27 -4.57 -11.57
CA ARG A 145 -16.55 -5.55 -12.63
C ARG A 145 -17.89 -6.23 -12.42
N ILE A 146 -18.26 -6.48 -11.16
CA ILE A 146 -19.39 -7.34 -10.80
C ILE A 146 -20.43 -6.54 -10.00
N SER A 147 -20.02 -5.95 -8.88
CA SER A 147 -20.88 -5.17 -8.01
C SER A 147 -20.57 -3.69 -8.20
N LYS A 148 -21.51 -2.97 -8.81
CA LYS A 148 -21.39 -1.53 -9.06
C LYS A 148 -21.93 -0.77 -7.86
N SER A 149 -21.10 0.10 -7.32
CA SER A 149 -21.45 1.04 -6.25
C SER A 149 -20.49 2.21 -6.29
N ALA A 150 -20.90 3.35 -5.75
CA ALA A 150 -20.01 4.49 -5.59
C ALA A 150 -18.85 4.14 -4.65
N LEU A 151 -17.73 4.86 -4.82
CA LEU A 151 -16.53 4.70 -4.03
C LEU A 151 -16.17 6.04 -3.39
N GLU A 152 -15.95 6.03 -2.07
CA GLU A 152 -15.24 7.10 -1.39
C GLU A 152 -13.77 6.68 -1.24
N LEU A 153 -12.88 7.36 -1.97
CA LEU A 153 -11.43 7.21 -1.86
C LEU A 153 -10.89 8.21 -0.84
N GLN A 154 -10.24 7.71 0.21
CA GLN A 154 -9.58 8.53 1.21
C GLN A 154 -8.06 8.31 1.16
N LEU A 155 -7.32 9.41 1.02
CA LEU A 155 -5.86 9.44 1.02
C LEU A 155 -5.36 10.22 2.23
N GLY A 156 -4.58 9.60 3.10
CA GLY A 156 -3.92 10.23 4.24
C GLY A 156 -2.42 10.31 4.03
N PHE A 157 -1.81 11.46 4.31
CA PHE A 157 -0.38 11.68 4.15
C PHE A 157 0.25 12.19 5.44
N SER A 158 1.41 11.65 5.78
CA SER A 158 2.34 12.25 6.73
C SER A 158 3.43 12.97 5.94
N THR A 159 3.72 14.22 6.30
CA THR A 159 4.71 15.04 5.59
C THR A 159 5.72 15.68 6.52
N TYR A 160 6.91 15.94 5.99
CA TYR A 160 7.98 16.67 6.66
C TYR A 160 8.46 17.84 5.80
N HIS A 161 8.57 19.02 6.40
CA HIS A 161 9.09 20.21 5.73
C HIS A 161 10.59 20.42 6.04
N PRO A 162 11.50 20.26 5.06
CA PRO A 162 12.95 20.20 5.32
C PRO A 162 13.55 21.44 5.98
N HIS A 163 13.07 22.65 5.64
CA HIS A 163 13.66 23.89 6.16
C HIS A 163 13.13 24.30 7.53
N SER A 164 11.90 23.89 7.87
CA SER A 164 11.28 24.25 9.16
C SER A 164 11.22 23.09 10.13
N GLU A 165 11.65 21.90 9.68
CA GLU A 165 11.63 20.64 10.42
C GLU A 165 10.25 20.27 11.00
N LYS A 166 9.17 20.73 10.34
CA LYS A 166 7.80 20.52 10.82
C LYS A 166 7.21 19.26 10.22
N LEU A 167 6.57 18.47 11.08
CA LEU A 167 5.71 17.36 10.68
C LEU A 167 4.27 17.85 10.54
N ALA A 168 3.56 17.34 9.54
CA ALA A 168 2.15 17.62 9.33
C ALA A 168 1.42 16.39 8.83
N ARG A 169 0.10 16.38 9.04
CA ARG A 169 -0.81 15.37 8.51
C ARG A 169 -1.82 16.04 7.58
N HIS A 170 -2.04 15.42 6.44
CA HIS A 170 -2.97 15.90 5.43
C HIS A 170 -3.89 14.78 4.97
N ARG A 171 -5.05 15.16 4.44
CA ARG A 171 -6.06 14.24 3.94
C ARG A 171 -6.65 14.77 2.64
N LEU A 172 -6.94 13.86 1.72
CA LEU A 172 -7.67 14.12 0.49
C LEU A 172 -8.77 13.07 0.35
N ASP A 173 -10.01 13.54 0.23
CA ASP A 173 -11.18 12.71 0.01
C ASP A 173 -11.73 12.96 -1.40
N LEU A 174 -12.08 11.88 -2.09
CA LEU A 174 -12.61 11.89 -3.44
C LEU A 174 -13.78 10.91 -3.54
N ASP A 175 -14.95 11.44 -3.86
CA ASP A 175 -16.13 10.65 -4.20
C ASP A 175 -16.10 10.29 -5.69
N VAL A 176 -16.33 9.03 -6.00
CA VAL A 176 -16.25 8.45 -7.34
C VAL A 176 -17.56 7.70 -7.63
N ASP A 177 -18.26 8.08 -8.70
CA ASP A 177 -19.48 7.39 -9.09
C ASP A 177 -19.17 6.00 -9.70
N GLU A 178 -20.13 5.08 -9.57
CA GLU A 178 -20.01 3.67 -9.98
C GLU A 178 -19.68 3.44 -11.47
N GLY A 179 -19.97 4.42 -12.34
CA GLY A 179 -19.76 4.34 -13.79
C GLY A 179 -18.43 4.94 -14.29
N GLN A 180 -17.60 5.49 -13.40
CA GLN A 180 -16.39 6.19 -13.81
C GLN A 180 -15.27 5.23 -14.24
N THR A 181 -14.49 5.64 -15.24
CA THR A 181 -13.32 4.91 -15.73
C THR A 181 -12.06 5.31 -14.96
N SER A 182 -11.02 4.48 -14.99
CA SER A 182 -9.72 4.82 -14.37
C SER A 182 -9.18 6.18 -14.82
N SER A 183 -9.40 6.54 -16.10
CA SER A 183 -8.93 7.82 -16.64
C SER A 183 -9.67 9.03 -16.04
N HIS A 184 -11.01 8.93 -15.91
CA HIS A 184 -11.81 9.97 -15.26
C HIS A 184 -11.43 10.14 -13.80
N VAL A 185 -11.27 9.03 -13.08
CA VAL A 185 -10.87 9.05 -11.66
C VAL A 185 -9.47 9.66 -11.48
N SER A 186 -8.50 9.28 -12.33
CA SER A 186 -7.15 9.89 -12.32
C SER A 186 -7.18 11.40 -12.56
N GLN A 187 -8.04 11.87 -13.48
CA GLN A 187 -8.23 13.30 -13.73
C GLN A 187 -8.86 14.03 -12.52
N GLN A 188 -9.90 13.45 -11.91
CA GLN A 188 -10.53 14.03 -10.72
C GLN A 188 -9.57 14.08 -9.53
N LEU A 189 -8.82 13.00 -9.30
CA LEU A 189 -7.79 12.94 -8.26
C LEU A 189 -6.72 14.02 -8.50
N SER A 190 -6.25 14.17 -9.74
CA SER A 190 -5.29 15.22 -10.09
C SER A 190 -5.82 16.62 -9.82
N ALA A 191 -7.07 16.92 -10.17
CA ALA A 191 -7.69 18.22 -9.92
C ALA A 191 -7.85 18.49 -8.42
N LYS A 192 -8.34 17.51 -7.66
CA LYS A 192 -8.51 17.60 -6.20
C LYS A 192 -7.17 17.76 -5.48
N ALA A 193 -6.15 17.02 -5.91
CA ALA A 193 -4.79 17.11 -5.37
C ALA A 193 -4.21 18.50 -5.57
N LEU A 194 -4.27 19.03 -6.80
CA LEU A 194 -3.78 20.37 -7.11
C LEU A 194 -4.52 21.45 -6.28
N ALA A 195 -5.84 21.37 -6.20
CA ALA A 195 -6.65 22.28 -5.38
C ALA A 195 -6.29 22.25 -3.89
N SER A 196 -5.77 21.12 -3.41
CA SER A 196 -5.36 20.89 -2.02
C SER A 196 -3.87 21.19 -1.77
N GLY A 197 -3.17 21.75 -2.77
CA GLY A 197 -1.76 22.14 -2.70
C GLY A 197 -0.77 20.99 -2.90
N TRP A 198 -1.20 19.88 -3.49
CA TRP A 198 -0.33 18.77 -3.87
C TRP A 198 0.17 18.91 -5.30
N LEU A 199 1.48 18.76 -5.47
CA LEU A 199 2.11 18.63 -6.78
C LEU A 199 2.21 17.15 -7.15
N GLY A 200 1.90 16.83 -8.39
CA GLY A 200 1.88 15.47 -8.90
C GLY A 200 1.84 15.45 -10.42
N THR A 201 1.93 14.25 -10.98
CA THR A 201 1.78 14.01 -12.41
C THR A 201 0.89 12.80 -12.66
N ARG A 202 0.44 12.63 -13.91
CA ARG A 202 -0.26 11.43 -14.37
C ARG A 202 0.71 10.62 -15.25
N PRO A 203 1.46 9.63 -14.71
CA PRO A 203 2.42 8.84 -15.50
C PRO A 203 1.74 8.14 -16.68
N THR A 204 0.49 7.73 -16.48
CA THR A 204 -0.42 7.30 -17.54
C THR A 204 -1.73 8.07 -17.41
N LEU A 205 -2.61 7.99 -18.42
CA LEU A 205 -3.96 8.55 -18.29
C LEU A 205 -4.76 7.92 -17.14
N GLU A 206 -4.40 6.74 -16.66
CA GLU A 206 -5.19 5.99 -15.68
C GLU A 206 -4.60 6.03 -14.27
N SER A 207 -3.44 6.65 -14.09
CA SER A 207 -2.71 6.66 -12.81
C SER A 207 -2.32 8.07 -12.38
N TYR A 208 -2.05 8.24 -11.09
CA TYR A 208 -1.59 9.50 -10.52
C TYR A 208 -0.41 9.26 -9.58
N LYS A 209 0.62 10.10 -9.67
CA LYS A 209 1.82 10.11 -8.83
C LYS A 209 1.86 11.40 -8.02
N PHE A 210 1.97 11.28 -6.70
CA PHE A 210 2.25 12.42 -5.83
C PHE A 210 3.75 12.68 -5.78
N HIS A 211 4.16 13.94 -5.80
CA HIS A 211 5.57 14.33 -5.66
C HIS A 211 5.82 14.98 -4.30
N LYS A 212 5.23 16.15 -4.07
CA LYS A 212 5.42 16.94 -2.84
C LYS A 212 4.30 17.97 -2.69
N ARG A 213 4.24 18.64 -1.54
CA ARG A 213 3.35 19.81 -1.38
C ARG A 213 3.93 21.05 -2.06
N SER A 214 3.05 22.00 -2.38
CA SER A 214 3.40 23.31 -2.95
C SER A 214 4.27 24.16 -2.01
N ASP A 215 4.19 23.91 -0.70
CA ASP A 215 5.03 24.53 0.32
C ASP A 215 6.43 23.91 0.42
N GLY A 216 6.72 22.83 -0.33
CA GLY A 216 8.01 22.13 -0.31
C GLY A 216 8.06 20.91 0.63
N SER A 217 6.99 20.61 1.37
CA SER A 217 6.94 19.44 2.25
C SER A 217 6.98 18.13 1.47
N LEU A 218 7.79 17.18 1.95
CA LEU A 218 7.98 15.84 1.39
C LEU A 218 7.06 14.84 2.08
N ILE A 219 6.60 13.83 1.35
CA ILE A 219 5.78 12.74 1.89
C ILE A 219 6.69 11.74 2.60
N GLN A 220 6.30 11.30 3.79
CA GLN A 220 7.00 10.25 4.56
C GLN A 220 6.20 8.95 4.66
N GLY A 221 4.92 8.99 4.30
CA GLY A 221 4.03 7.85 4.32
C GLY A 221 2.66 8.22 3.80
N CYS A 222 1.97 7.24 3.26
CA CYS A 222 0.67 7.40 2.61
C CYS A 222 -0.26 6.25 2.98
N SER A 223 -1.52 6.54 3.24
CA SER A 223 -2.56 5.55 3.45
C SER A 223 -3.70 5.78 2.46
N ILE A 224 -4.11 4.72 1.78
CA ILE A 224 -5.09 4.72 0.69
C ILE A 224 -6.24 3.80 1.11
N SER A 225 -7.41 4.36 1.39
CA SER A 225 -8.59 3.60 1.81
C SER A 225 -9.68 3.68 0.77
N MET A 226 -10.28 2.54 0.44
CA MET A 226 -11.46 2.47 -0.41
C MET A 226 -12.69 2.11 0.43
N TRP A 227 -13.68 2.99 0.43
CA TRP A 227 -14.96 2.77 1.11
C TRP A 227 -16.05 2.61 0.07
N THR A 228 -16.47 1.37 -0.13
CA THR A 228 -17.48 1.00 -1.12
C THR A 228 -18.06 -0.37 -0.77
N ASP A 229 -19.26 -0.65 -1.27
CA ASP A 229 -19.83 -2.00 -1.33
C ASP A 229 -19.58 -2.67 -2.70
N GLY A 230 -19.12 -1.89 -3.68
CA GLY A 230 -18.78 -2.37 -5.02
C GLY A 230 -17.40 -3.02 -5.05
N ASP A 231 -17.13 -3.81 -6.09
CA ASP A 231 -15.87 -4.56 -6.23
C ASP A 231 -14.74 -3.71 -6.82
N TRP A 232 -14.55 -2.46 -6.36
CA TRP A 232 -13.48 -1.60 -6.88
C TRP A 232 -12.09 -2.23 -6.65
N GLY A 233 -11.21 -2.06 -7.64
CA GLY A 233 -9.81 -2.46 -7.50
C GLY A 233 -8.90 -1.26 -7.24
N LEU A 234 -7.86 -1.47 -6.45
CA LEU A 234 -6.77 -0.53 -6.25
C LEU A 234 -5.48 -1.19 -6.71
N LEU A 235 -4.73 -0.52 -7.58
CA LEU A 235 -3.36 -0.85 -7.93
C LEU A 235 -2.45 0.26 -7.41
N VAL A 236 -1.44 -0.14 -6.64
CA VAL A 236 -0.41 0.75 -6.11
C VAL A 236 0.96 0.25 -6.57
N GLU A 237 1.68 1.10 -7.27
CA GLU A 237 3.10 0.90 -7.60
C GLU A 237 3.95 1.58 -6.53
N LEU A 238 5.01 0.90 -6.09
CA LEU A 238 5.89 1.35 -5.03
C LEU A 238 7.24 1.83 -5.56
N PRO A 239 7.90 2.76 -4.84
CA PRO A 239 9.25 3.18 -5.18
C PRO A 239 10.21 1.99 -5.15
N ILE A 240 11.11 1.97 -6.12
CA ILE A 240 12.19 0.99 -6.16
C ILE A 240 13.26 1.47 -5.17
N PRO A 241 13.65 0.64 -4.18
CA PRO A 241 14.63 1.03 -3.15
C PRO A 241 16.03 1.33 -3.69
#